data_AF-A0A2C9TZV3-F1
#
_entry.id   AF-A0A2C9TZV3-F1
#
_cell.length_a   1.000
_cell.length_b   1.000
_cell.length_c   1.000
_cell.angle_alpha   90.00
_cell.angle_beta   90.00
_cell.angle_gamma   90.00
#
_symmetry.space_group_name_H-M   'P 1'
#
loop_
_entity.id
_entity.type
_entity.pdbx_description
1 polymer ?
#
loop_
_entity_poly.entity_id
_entity_poly.type
_entity_poly.pdbx_seq_one_letter_code
_entity_poly.pdbx_strand_id
1 'polypeptide(L)'
;MGVEASPRNGDVAPASAPHPLILGLQPVALIDHVVRVDWSLLDQVPGDRGGSIPVAIEELQHILGEVKTHMLASPDDTSPMRTIAGGSVANTIRGLSANFGVSCGIIGAYGDDEEGKLFVSNMGFNGVNLSRLRRKKGPTGQCVCLVDALGNRTMRPCLSNAVKVQADELTKEDFKGSKWVVMRYGIFNIEVIQAAIKIAKQEGVCVSLDLASFEMIRNFRSPLLQLLESGEIDLCFANEDEAMELLRDEQNADPEAALEFLAKYCKWAVVTLGPNGCIAKHGKETVRVPAVGEAKATDATGAGDLFASGFLYGLVKGLSLEECCKLGACSGGAVVQSLGGEVTPENRQWMYKQMQMKGLPNPDVRN
;
A
#
# COMPACT_ATOMS: atom_id res chain seq x y z
N MET A 1 -16.33 17.19 -65.84
CA MET A 1 -15.87 16.20 -64.84
C MET A 1 -14.69 16.81 -64.10
N GLY A 2 -14.95 17.40 -62.94
CA GLY A 2 -13.91 17.94 -62.06
C GLY A 2 -14.33 17.59 -60.64
N VAL A 3 -13.61 16.65 -60.03
CA VAL A 3 -13.92 16.02 -58.76
C VAL A 3 -13.52 16.97 -57.63
N GLU A 4 -14.46 17.30 -56.74
CA GLU A 4 -14.19 17.98 -55.48
C GLU A 4 -13.38 17.06 -54.55
N ALA A 5 -12.18 17.51 -54.16
CA ALA A 5 -11.37 16.84 -53.16
C ALA A 5 -11.78 17.32 -51.76
N SER A 6 -12.35 16.39 -50.97
CA SER A 6 -12.57 16.58 -49.53
C SER A 6 -11.24 16.80 -48.79
N PRO A 7 -11.18 17.68 -47.77
CA PRO A 7 -10.01 17.79 -46.92
C PRO A 7 -9.87 16.52 -46.08
N ARG A 8 -8.66 15.95 -46.11
CA ARG A 8 -8.27 14.75 -45.36
C ARG A 8 -8.40 15.04 -43.86
N ASN A 9 -9.01 14.09 -43.15
CA ASN A 9 -9.02 14.03 -41.69
C ASN A 9 -7.61 14.28 -41.15
N GLY A 10 -7.44 15.39 -40.44
CA GLY A 10 -6.25 15.62 -39.64
C GLY A 10 -6.15 14.54 -38.58
N ASP A 11 -4.94 14.00 -38.42
CA ASP A 11 -4.56 13.15 -37.31
C ASP A 11 -4.87 13.87 -36.00
N VAL A 12 -6.01 13.52 -35.39
CA VAL A 12 -6.29 13.87 -34.01
C VAL A 12 -5.31 13.03 -33.20
N ALA A 13 -4.23 13.66 -32.72
CA ALA A 13 -3.37 13.07 -31.71
C ALA A 13 -4.25 12.47 -30.62
N PRO A 14 -4.03 11.21 -30.19
CA PRO A 14 -4.87 10.59 -29.18
C PRO A 14 -4.92 11.53 -27.98
N ALA A 15 -6.13 11.91 -27.56
CA ALA A 15 -6.32 12.74 -26.37
C ALA A 15 -5.48 12.13 -25.25
N SER A 16 -4.55 12.93 -24.68
CA SER A 16 -3.67 12.47 -23.62
C SER A 16 -4.50 11.76 -22.57
N ALA A 17 -4.19 10.49 -22.27
CA ALA A 17 -4.92 9.74 -21.25
C ALA A 17 -5.03 10.59 -19.98
N PRO A 18 -6.22 10.72 -19.38
CA PRO A 18 -6.43 11.61 -18.25
C PRO A 18 -5.42 11.28 -17.13
N HIS A 19 -4.85 12.33 -16.53
CA HIS A 19 -3.91 12.19 -15.42
C HIS A 19 -4.57 11.38 -14.28
N PRO A 20 -3.83 10.45 -13.65
CA PRO A 20 -4.39 9.65 -12.57
C PRO A 20 -4.81 10.55 -11.39
N LEU A 21 -5.98 10.27 -10.81
CA LEU A 21 -6.49 11.01 -9.66
C LEU A 21 -5.63 10.78 -8.40
N ILE A 22 -5.21 9.52 -8.18
CA ILE A 22 -4.33 9.12 -7.08
C ILE A 22 -3.05 8.51 -7.63
N LEU A 23 -1.91 9.00 -7.17
CA LEU A 23 -0.59 8.43 -7.46
C LEU A 23 -0.10 7.60 -6.27
N GLY A 24 0.59 6.49 -6.53
CA GLY A 24 1.46 5.86 -5.55
C GLY A 24 2.91 6.14 -5.86
N LEU A 25 3.72 6.45 -4.85
CA LEU A 25 5.17 6.43 -4.96
C LEU A 25 5.71 5.15 -4.32
N GLN A 26 6.09 4.21 -5.16
CA GLN A 26 6.75 2.96 -4.79
C GLN A 26 8.14 2.99 -5.44
N PRO A 27 9.18 3.51 -4.76
CA PRO A 27 10.48 3.79 -5.39
C PRO A 27 11.08 2.57 -6.10
N VAL A 28 10.84 1.38 -5.55
CA VAL A 28 11.27 0.07 -6.06
C VAL A 28 10.05 -0.83 -6.20
N ALA A 29 9.78 -1.32 -7.40
CA ALA A 29 8.82 -2.40 -7.62
C ALA A 29 9.24 -3.64 -6.82
N LEU A 30 8.27 -4.32 -6.22
CA LEU A 30 8.50 -5.41 -5.30
C LEU A 30 7.66 -6.62 -5.73
N ILE A 31 8.25 -7.80 -5.73
CA ILE A 31 7.54 -9.07 -5.84
C ILE A 31 7.49 -9.73 -4.48
N ASP A 32 6.29 -10.08 -4.03
CA ASP A 32 6.08 -10.78 -2.76
C ASP A 32 6.02 -12.29 -3.01
N HIS A 33 6.79 -13.04 -2.21
CA HIS A 33 6.71 -14.49 -2.07
C HIS A 33 6.01 -14.80 -0.74
N VAL A 34 4.70 -15.03 -0.83
CA VAL A 34 3.83 -15.24 0.33
C VAL A 34 3.70 -16.73 0.60
N VAL A 35 4.02 -17.14 1.82
CA VAL A 35 4.01 -18.55 2.22
C VAL A 35 3.63 -18.71 3.68
N ARG A 36 2.81 -19.72 3.97
CA ARG A 36 2.49 -20.12 5.33
C ARG A 36 3.59 -21.02 5.88
N VAL A 37 4.12 -20.68 7.06
CA VAL A 37 5.25 -21.39 7.66
C VAL A 37 5.03 -21.66 9.13
N ASP A 38 5.69 -22.70 9.65
CA ASP A 38 5.75 -22.94 11.08
C ASP A 38 6.62 -21.88 11.79
N TRP A 39 6.50 -21.82 13.12
CA TRP A 39 7.22 -20.83 13.93
C TRP A 39 8.73 -21.06 13.99
N SER A 40 9.22 -22.26 13.72
CA SER A 40 10.65 -22.55 13.82
C SER A 40 11.46 -21.87 12.73
N LEU A 41 10.89 -21.62 11.54
CA LEU A 41 11.54 -20.77 10.55
C LEU A 41 11.56 -19.30 10.99
N LEU A 42 10.46 -18.81 11.59
CA LEU A 42 10.38 -17.41 12.04
C LEU A 42 11.46 -17.08 13.10
N ASP A 43 11.87 -18.06 13.91
CA ASP A 43 12.95 -17.91 14.89
C ASP A 43 14.36 -17.89 14.28
N GLN A 44 14.49 -18.30 13.02
CA GLN A 44 15.75 -18.34 12.29
C GLN A 44 15.93 -17.09 11.41
N VAL A 45 14.87 -16.33 11.17
CA VAL A 45 14.86 -15.14 10.31
C VAL A 45 15.24 -13.92 11.14
N PRO A 46 16.08 -12.99 10.62
CA PRO A 46 16.49 -11.80 11.37
C PRO A 46 15.31 -10.90 11.74
N GLY A 47 15.35 -10.20 12.86
CA GLY A 47 14.31 -9.25 13.30
C GLY A 47 13.10 -9.91 13.96
N ASP A 48 12.09 -9.11 14.28
CA ASP A 48 10.94 -9.54 15.06
C ASP A 48 9.84 -10.16 14.19
N ARG A 49 9.08 -11.08 14.78
CA ARG A 49 7.84 -11.62 14.20
C ARG A 49 6.81 -10.51 14.04
N GLY A 50 6.05 -10.52 12.96
CA GLY A 50 5.09 -9.44 12.65
C GLY A 50 5.74 -8.20 12.00
N GLY A 51 7.07 -8.10 12.08
CA GLY A 51 7.83 -6.94 11.66
C GLY A 51 8.23 -6.95 10.19
N SER A 52 8.94 -5.90 9.80
CA SER A 52 9.49 -5.76 8.46
C SER A 52 10.80 -4.98 8.48
N ILE A 53 11.90 -5.65 8.15
CA ILE A 53 13.24 -5.08 7.95
C ILE A 53 13.87 -5.63 6.68
N PRO A 54 14.69 -4.84 5.97
CA PRO A 54 15.33 -5.33 4.77
C PRO A 54 16.41 -6.36 5.06
N VAL A 55 16.59 -7.28 4.13
CA VAL A 55 17.63 -8.32 4.17
C VAL A 55 18.48 -8.27 2.90
N ALA A 56 19.68 -8.84 2.98
CA ALA A 56 20.54 -9.01 1.81
C ALA A 56 20.01 -10.11 0.88
N ILE A 57 20.53 -10.16 -0.35
CA ILE A 57 20.07 -11.14 -1.34
C ILE A 57 20.41 -12.58 -0.92
N GLU A 58 21.56 -12.79 -0.28
CA GLU A 58 21.99 -14.08 0.23
C GLU A 58 21.02 -14.59 1.30
N GLU A 59 20.57 -13.70 2.18
CA GLU A 59 19.61 -14.00 3.23
C GLU A 59 18.22 -14.29 2.65
N LEU A 60 17.74 -13.49 1.68
CA LEU A 60 16.50 -13.78 0.99
C LEU A 60 16.53 -15.18 0.36
N GLN A 61 17.62 -15.51 -0.34
CA GLN A 61 17.79 -16.81 -0.98
C GLN A 61 17.85 -17.95 0.04
N HIS A 62 18.50 -17.74 1.18
CA HIS A 62 18.53 -18.69 2.28
C HIS A 62 17.12 -18.96 2.80
N ILE A 63 16.36 -17.92 3.14
CA ILE A 63 14.98 -18.04 3.64
C ILE A 63 14.10 -18.78 2.62
N LEU A 64 14.15 -18.41 1.34
CA LEU A 64 13.38 -19.08 0.27
C LEU A 64 13.78 -20.56 0.09
N GLY A 65 15.04 -20.92 0.41
CA GLY A 65 15.50 -22.30 0.45
C GLY A 65 14.86 -23.10 1.59
N GLU A 66 14.85 -22.52 2.80
CA GLU A 66 14.30 -23.12 4.02
C GLU A 66 12.77 -23.18 4.01
N VAL A 67 12.09 -22.29 3.29
CA VAL A 67 10.61 -22.31 3.20
C VAL A 67 10.08 -23.69 2.80
N LYS A 68 10.79 -24.46 1.97
CA LYS A 68 10.33 -25.79 1.51
C LYS A 68 10.17 -26.81 2.63
N THR A 69 10.96 -26.72 3.70
CA THR A 69 10.92 -27.66 4.84
C THR A 69 9.94 -27.23 5.93
N HIS A 70 9.64 -25.94 6.02
CA HIS A 70 8.84 -25.32 7.08
C HIS A 70 7.40 -24.95 6.67
N MET A 71 7.04 -25.27 5.45
CA MET A 71 5.77 -24.88 4.85
C MET A 71 4.58 -25.60 5.48
N LEU A 72 3.56 -24.82 5.82
CA LEU A 72 2.29 -25.35 6.29
C LEU A 72 1.33 -25.50 5.10
N ALA A 73 0.77 -26.69 4.93
CA ALA A 73 -0.30 -26.91 3.97
C ALA A 73 -1.54 -26.10 4.39
N SER A 74 -2.18 -25.45 3.42
CA SER A 74 -3.49 -24.84 3.60
C SER A 74 -4.55 -25.75 2.98
N PRO A 75 -5.63 -26.13 3.69
CA PRO A 75 -6.73 -26.90 3.11
C PRO A 75 -7.37 -26.21 1.90
N ASP A 76 -7.33 -24.87 1.88
CA ASP A 76 -8.04 -24.03 0.92
C ASP A 76 -7.14 -23.43 -0.17
N ASP A 77 -5.82 -23.69 -0.15
CA ASP A 77 -4.89 -23.14 -1.15
C ASP A 77 -4.14 -24.25 -1.89
N THR A 78 -4.25 -24.24 -3.21
CA THR A 78 -3.65 -25.25 -4.08
C THR A 78 -2.16 -24.99 -4.36
N SER A 79 -1.72 -23.74 -4.16
CA SER A 79 -0.31 -23.38 -4.28
C SER A 79 0.33 -23.19 -2.91
N PRO A 80 1.43 -23.91 -2.61
CA PRO A 80 2.14 -23.78 -1.35
C PRO A 80 2.74 -22.39 -1.08
N MET A 81 3.03 -21.65 -2.15
CA MET A 81 3.61 -20.31 -2.13
C MET A 81 2.99 -19.49 -3.25
N ARG A 82 2.69 -18.23 -2.99
CA ARG A 82 2.19 -17.28 -3.99
C ARG A 82 3.27 -16.25 -4.31
N THR A 83 3.62 -16.14 -5.59
CA THR A 83 4.53 -15.11 -6.10
C THR A 83 3.70 -14.09 -6.88
N ILE A 84 3.58 -12.87 -6.35
CA ILE A 84 2.69 -11.84 -6.89
C ILE A 84 3.34 -10.46 -6.81
N ALA A 85 2.80 -9.48 -7.54
CA ALA A 85 3.22 -8.10 -7.38
C ALA A 85 2.86 -7.61 -5.97
N GLY A 86 3.86 -7.07 -5.29
CA GLY A 86 3.78 -6.67 -3.90
C GLY A 86 4.15 -5.21 -3.68
N GLY A 87 4.48 -4.91 -2.44
CA GLY A 87 4.80 -3.56 -1.99
C GLY A 87 3.56 -2.79 -1.56
N SER A 88 3.58 -2.28 -0.34
CA SER A 88 2.42 -1.68 0.32
C SER A 88 1.74 -0.56 -0.49
N VAL A 89 2.51 0.37 -1.06
CA VAL A 89 1.93 1.44 -1.88
C VAL A 89 1.30 0.88 -3.17
N ALA A 90 1.95 -0.11 -3.80
CA ALA A 90 1.40 -0.75 -4.99
C ALA A 90 0.11 -1.53 -4.67
N ASN A 91 0.05 -2.24 -3.54
CA ASN A 91 -1.17 -2.91 -3.06
C ASN A 91 -2.32 -1.91 -2.85
N THR A 92 -2.06 -0.77 -2.20
CA THR A 92 -3.06 0.29 -1.98
C THR A 92 -3.58 0.86 -3.31
N ILE A 93 -2.68 1.15 -4.25
CA ILE A 93 -3.02 1.69 -5.57
C ILE A 93 -3.78 0.67 -6.42
N ARG A 94 -3.35 -0.60 -6.41
CA ARG A 94 -4.04 -1.68 -7.09
C ARG A 94 -5.44 -1.87 -6.53
N GLY A 95 -5.60 -1.84 -5.20
CA GLY A 95 -6.90 -1.91 -4.52
C GLY A 95 -7.85 -0.78 -4.93
N LEU A 96 -7.36 0.46 -4.96
CA LEU A 96 -8.13 1.62 -5.43
C LEU A 96 -8.57 1.48 -6.89
N SER A 97 -7.66 1.04 -7.76
CA SER A 97 -7.94 0.89 -9.19
C SER A 97 -8.92 -0.26 -9.44
N ALA A 98 -8.54 -1.47 -9.04
CA ALA A 98 -9.31 -2.67 -9.35
C ALA A 98 -10.62 -2.76 -8.58
N ASN A 99 -10.63 -2.45 -7.28
CA ASN A 99 -11.79 -2.68 -6.41
C ASN A 99 -12.72 -1.48 -6.33
N PHE A 100 -12.24 -0.28 -6.68
CA PHE A 100 -13.02 0.94 -6.53
C PHE A 100 -13.19 1.74 -7.83
N GLY A 101 -12.53 1.33 -8.92
CA GLY A 101 -12.60 2.02 -10.21
C GLY A 101 -11.96 3.42 -10.16
N VAL A 102 -11.11 3.70 -9.17
CA VAL A 102 -10.44 4.99 -9.05
C VAL A 102 -9.32 5.07 -10.09
N SER A 103 -9.25 6.19 -10.81
CA SER A 103 -8.13 6.43 -11.73
C SER A 103 -6.83 6.57 -10.93
N CYS A 104 -5.96 5.56 -11.03
CA CYS A 104 -4.71 5.53 -10.31
C CYS A 104 -3.49 5.37 -11.23
N GLY A 105 -2.34 5.81 -10.75
CA GLY A 105 -1.04 5.60 -11.39
C GLY A 105 0.04 5.35 -10.37
N ILE A 106 1.20 4.86 -10.83
CA ILE A 106 2.32 4.54 -9.96
C ILE A 106 3.63 5.14 -10.49
N ILE A 107 4.34 5.84 -9.60
CA ILE A 107 5.71 6.33 -9.79
C ILE A 107 6.62 5.30 -9.11
N GLY A 108 7.58 4.79 -9.87
CA GLY A 108 8.49 3.77 -9.37
C GLY A 108 9.47 3.28 -10.43
N ALA A 109 10.31 2.32 -10.05
CA ALA A 109 11.22 1.67 -10.97
C ALA A 109 11.14 0.14 -10.85
N TYR A 110 11.33 -0.55 -11.97
CA TYR A 110 11.39 -2.01 -12.05
C TYR A 110 12.59 -2.46 -12.86
N GLY A 111 13.04 -3.68 -12.60
CA GLY A 111 14.21 -4.29 -13.22
C GLY A 111 13.93 -4.74 -14.65
N ASP A 112 14.99 -5.10 -15.37
CA ASP A 112 14.90 -5.69 -16.71
C ASP A 112 14.77 -7.22 -16.70
N ASP A 113 14.25 -7.77 -15.59
CA ASP A 113 14.09 -9.19 -15.27
C ASP A 113 12.62 -9.68 -15.38
N GLU A 114 12.39 -10.95 -15.06
CA GLU A 114 11.05 -11.56 -15.12
C GLU A 114 10.14 -11.06 -13.99
N GLU A 115 10.71 -10.81 -12.81
CA GLU A 115 10.04 -10.20 -11.66
C GLU A 115 9.50 -8.81 -12.01
N GLY A 116 10.30 -8.00 -12.73
CA GLY A 116 9.87 -6.69 -13.21
C GLY A 116 8.73 -6.79 -14.22
N LYS A 117 8.80 -7.75 -15.15
CA LYS A 117 7.71 -8.02 -16.10
C LYS A 117 6.43 -8.48 -15.40
N LEU A 118 6.55 -9.33 -14.37
CA LEU A 118 5.43 -9.78 -13.56
C LEU A 118 4.75 -8.60 -12.86
N PHE A 119 5.53 -7.70 -12.25
CA PHE A 119 5.02 -6.50 -11.60
C PHE A 119 4.23 -5.61 -12.58
N VAL A 120 4.84 -5.29 -13.73
CA VAL A 120 4.21 -4.48 -14.78
C VAL A 120 2.92 -5.12 -15.29
N SER A 121 2.94 -6.42 -15.57
CA SER A 121 1.77 -7.15 -16.07
C SER A 121 0.64 -7.15 -15.05
N ASN A 122 0.92 -7.42 -13.77
CA ASN A 122 -0.09 -7.43 -12.72
C ASN A 122 -0.72 -6.04 -12.50
N MET A 123 0.10 -5.00 -12.38
CA MET A 123 -0.40 -3.63 -12.15
C MET A 123 -1.20 -3.12 -13.35
N GLY A 124 -0.73 -3.41 -14.58
CA GLY A 124 -1.45 -3.04 -15.81
C GLY A 124 -2.77 -3.79 -15.98
N PHE A 125 -2.80 -5.09 -15.67
CA PHE A 125 -4.04 -5.90 -15.67
C PHE A 125 -5.09 -5.32 -14.72
N ASN A 126 -4.66 -4.77 -13.58
CA ASN A 126 -5.53 -4.13 -12.59
C ASN A 126 -5.86 -2.65 -12.89
N GLY A 127 -5.57 -2.17 -14.11
CA GLY A 127 -5.97 -0.84 -14.58
C GLY A 127 -5.11 0.32 -14.08
N VAL A 128 -3.97 0.06 -13.44
CA VAL A 128 -3.07 1.11 -12.95
C VAL A 128 -2.31 1.74 -14.11
N ASN A 129 -2.28 3.07 -14.18
CA ASN A 129 -1.50 3.80 -15.18
C ASN A 129 0.01 3.66 -14.89
N LEU A 130 0.73 3.05 -15.82
CA LEU A 130 2.16 2.74 -15.70
C LEU A 130 3.09 3.73 -16.41
N SER A 131 2.58 4.86 -16.94
CA SER A 131 3.39 5.80 -17.72
C SER A 131 4.53 6.48 -16.93
N ARG A 132 4.49 6.40 -15.60
CA ARG A 132 5.48 6.94 -14.65
C ARG A 132 6.39 5.86 -14.06
N LEU A 133 6.27 4.63 -14.54
CA LEU A 133 7.10 3.51 -14.10
C LEU A 133 8.35 3.41 -15.00
N ARG A 134 9.53 3.48 -14.38
CA ARG A 134 10.83 3.53 -15.07
C ARG A 134 11.46 2.13 -15.11
N ARG A 135 11.80 1.63 -16.30
CA ARG A 135 12.60 0.42 -16.43
C ARG A 135 14.07 0.76 -16.14
N LYS A 136 14.73 -0.02 -15.29
CA LYS A 136 16.16 0.11 -14.97
C LYS A 136 16.87 -1.23 -15.14
N LYS A 137 18.19 -1.19 -15.33
CA LYS A 137 19.02 -2.40 -15.41
C LYS A 137 19.29 -2.94 -14.01
N GLY A 138 19.09 -4.25 -13.81
CA GLY A 138 19.32 -4.93 -12.54
C GLY A 138 18.06 -5.60 -12.00
N PRO A 139 18.17 -6.25 -10.83
CA PRO A 139 17.08 -7.03 -10.28
C PRO A 139 15.98 -6.14 -9.69
N THR A 140 14.73 -6.51 -9.93
CA THR A 140 13.54 -6.02 -9.24
C THR A 140 13.59 -6.43 -7.77
N GLY A 141 13.06 -5.59 -6.89
CA GLY A 141 12.99 -5.92 -5.47
C GLY A 141 12.12 -7.16 -5.23
N GLN A 142 12.47 -7.92 -4.21
CA GLN A 142 11.69 -9.09 -3.79
C GLN A 142 11.45 -9.04 -2.29
N CYS A 143 10.39 -9.65 -1.80
CA CYS A 143 10.10 -9.77 -0.38
C CYS A 143 9.60 -11.16 -0.08
N VAL A 144 10.18 -11.81 0.92
CA VAL A 144 9.57 -13.01 1.50
C VAL A 144 8.59 -12.59 2.59
N CYS A 145 7.35 -13.07 2.49
CA CYS A 145 6.25 -12.79 3.40
C CYS A 145 5.86 -14.11 4.09
N LEU A 146 6.32 -14.26 5.33
CA LEU A 146 6.14 -15.46 6.13
C LEU A 146 4.90 -15.32 7.00
N VAL A 147 3.88 -16.12 6.71
CA VAL A 147 2.58 -16.08 7.40
C VAL A 147 2.53 -17.21 8.42
N ASP A 148 2.32 -16.87 9.69
CA ASP A 148 2.25 -17.85 10.76
C ASP A 148 0.88 -18.58 10.80
N ALA A 149 0.74 -19.55 11.72
CA ALA A 149 -0.51 -20.30 11.88
C ALA A 149 -1.72 -19.44 12.33
N LEU A 150 -1.47 -18.26 12.90
CA LEU A 150 -2.47 -17.29 13.34
C LEU A 150 -2.79 -16.24 12.26
N GLY A 151 -2.07 -16.25 11.13
CA GLY A 151 -2.23 -15.30 10.04
C GLY A 151 -1.37 -14.04 10.19
N ASN A 152 -0.50 -13.93 11.20
CA ASN A 152 0.43 -12.81 11.31
C ASN A 152 1.54 -12.93 10.26
N ARG A 153 1.98 -11.79 9.74
CA ARG A 153 2.97 -11.74 8.65
C ARG A 153 4.30 -11.18 9.12
N THR A 154 5.39 -11.85 8.78
CA THR A 154 6.76 -11.37 8.98
C THR A 154 7.40 -11.15 7.61
N MET A 155 7.82 -9.92 7.31
CA MET A 155 8.24 -9.53 5.96
C MET A 155 9.74 -9.21 5.90
N ARG A 156 10.45 -9.74 4.90
CA ARG A 156 11.88 -9.47 4.70
C ARG A 156 12.14 -9.02 3.27
N PRO A 157 12.02 -7.71 2.99
CA PRO A 157 12.30 -7.17 1.67
C PRO A 157 13.80 -7.18 1.35
N CYS A 158 14.18 -7.74 0.22
CA CYS A 158 15.46 -7.51 -0.44
C CYS A 158 15.27 -6.38 -1.47
N LEU A 159 15.72 -5.18 -1.11
CA LEU A 159 15.57 -3.99 -1.95
C LEU A 159 16.78 -3.83 -2.89
N SER A 160 16.50 -3.42 -4.13
CA SER A 160 17.54 -3.12 -5.11
C SER A 160 17.97 -1.66 -5.00
N ASN A 161 19.27 -1.42 -4.80
CA ASN A 161 19.82 -0.06 -4.85
C ASN A 161 19.93 0.47 -6.29
N ALA A 162 20.14 -0.43 -7.26
CA ALA A 162 20.27 -0.08 -8.68
C ALA A 162 18.92 0.20 -9.34
N VAL A 163 17.89 -0.57 -8.96
CA VAL A 163 16.53 -0.46 -9.49
C VAL A 163 15.67 0.31 -8.49
N LYS A 164 15.85 1.64 -8.46
CA LYS A 164 15.00 2.56 -7.69
C LYS A 164 14.88 3.92 -8.36
N VAL A 165 13.74 4.58 -8.21
CA VAL A 165 13.64 6.02 -8.54
C VAL A 165 14.47 6.82 -7.53
N GLN A 166 15.24 7.77 -8.02
CA GLN A 166 16.04 8.71 -7.25
C GLN A 166 15.30 10.04 -7.08
N ALA A 167 15.70 10.81 -6.07
CA ALA A 167 15.06 12.07 -5.73
C ALA A 167 15.13 13.11 -6.87
N ASP A 168 16.23 13.13 -7.63
CA ASP A 168 16.48 14.04 -8.75
C ASP A 168 15.78 13.62 -10.06
N GLU A 169 15.29 12.38 -10.14
CA GLU A 169 14.49 11.89 -11.25
C GLU A 169 13.01 12.28 -11.14
N LEU A 170 12.57 12.77 -9.97
CA LEU A 170 11.20 13.22 -9.75
C LEU A 170 11.00 14.62 -10.32
N THR A 171 9.93 14.78 -11.10
CA THR A 171 9.59 16.04 -11.76
C THR A 171 8.16 16.46 -11.43
N LYS A 172 7.83 17.73 -11.63
CA LYS A 172 6.46 18.23 -11.47
C LYS A 172 5.44 17.51 -12.36
N GLU A 173 5.87 17.09 -13.55
CA GLU A 173 5.01 16.37 -14.50
C GLU A 173 4.59 14.99 -13.96
N ASP A 174 5.40 14.38 -13.09
CA ASP A 174 5.02 13.14 -12.40
C ASP A 174 3.78 13.33 -11.51
N PHE A 175 3.53 14.53 -10.98
CA PHE A 175 2.44 14.81 -10.02
C PHE A 175 1.27 15.57 -10.63
N LYS A 176 1.46 16.13 -11.83
CA LYS A 176 0.49 17.00 -12.49
C LYS A 176 -0.87 16.33 -12.68
N GLY A 177 -1.92 17.06 -12.34
CA GLY A 177 -3.32 16.64 -12.49
C GLY A 177 -3.83 15.70 -11.40
N SER A 178 -2.95 15.12 -10.59
CA SER A 178 -3.32 14.28 -9.46
C SER A 178 -3.81 15.10 -8.27
N LYS A 179 -4.55 14.44 -7.38
CA LYS A 179 -5.08 15.02 -6.13
C LYS A 179 -4.42 14.45 -4.90
N TRP A 180 -3.94 13.21 -4.98
CA TRP A 180 -3.27 12.52 -3.89
C TRP A 180 -2.00 11.83 -4.38
N VAL A 181 -0.97 11.82 -3.53
CA VAL A 181 0.14 10.88 -3.59
C VAL A 181 0.16 10.03 -2.33
N VAL A 182 0.18 8.71 -2.51
CA VAL A 182 0.26 7.70 -1.47
C VAL A 182 1.70 7.23 -1.36
N MET A 183 2.23 7.26 -0.14
CA MET A 183 3.60 6.90 0.19
C MET A 183 3.62 6.04 1.44
N ARG A 184 4.75 5.36 1.64
CA ARG A 184 5.05 4.63 2.87
C ARG A 184 6.39 5.10 3.41
N TYR A 185 6.48 5.22 4.73
CA TYR A 185 7.72 5.58 5.39
C TYR A 185 8.80 4.53 5.10
N GLY A 186 10.02 5.00 4.85
CA GLY A 186 11.15 4.11 4.60
C GLY A 186 12.45 4.89 4.56
N ILE A 187 13.29 4.69 5.57
CA ILE A 187 14.54 5.45 5.72
C ILE A 187 15.46 5.30 4.49
N PHE A 188 15.48 4.12 3.87
CA PHE A 188 16.30 3.83 2.68
C PHE A 188 15.87 4.61 1.42
N ASN A 189 14.69 5.24 1.46
CA ASN A 189 14.14 6.07 0.40
C ASN A 189 13.78 7.48 0.91
N ILE A 190 14.33 7.93 2.05
CA ILE A 190 13.90 9.18 2.69
C ILE A 190 14.09 10.41 1.80
N GLU A 191 15.17 10.47 1.01
CA GLU A 191 15.44 11.56 0.08
C GLU A 191 14.37 11.63 -1.03
N VAL A 192 13.93 10.46 -1.52
CA VAL A 192 12.88 10.35 -2.55
C VAL A 192 11.53 10.77 -1.96
N ILE A 193 11.23 10.35 -0.72
CA ILE A 193 10.01 10.74 -0.01
C ILE A 193 9.97 12.26 0.19
N GLN A 194 11.06 12.86 0.69
CA GLN A 194 11.14 14.31 0.92
C GLN A 194 11.01 15.10 -0.39
N ALA A 195 11.68 14.67 -1.46
CA ALA A 195 11.54 15.29 -2.77
C ALA A 195 10.11 15.19 -3.31
N ALA A 196 9.46 14.04 -3.16
CA ALA A 196 8.08 13.83 -3.58
C ALA A 196 7.10 14.70 -2.79
N ILE A 197 7.24 14.79 -1.45
CA ILE A 197 6.41 15.67 -0.61
C ILE A 197 6.55 17.12 -1.08
N LYS A 198 7.78 17.60 -1.25
CA LYS A 198 8.05 18.96 -1.71
C LYS A 198 7.38 19.26 -3.05
N ILE A 199 7.51 18.36 -4.04
CA ILE A 199 6.89 18.54 -5.36
C ILE A 199 5.36 18.46 -5.24
N ALA A 200 4.82 17.50 -4.51
CA ALA A 200 3.39 17.34 -4.28
C ALA A 200 2.77 18.63 -3.71
N LYS A 201 3.39 19.22 -2.68
CA LYS A 201 2.92 20.49 -2.10
C LYS A 201 2.99 21.65 -3.07
N GLN A 202 4.03 21.75 -3.89
CA GLN A 202 4.14 22.78 -4.92
C GLN A 202 3.05 22.66 -5.99
N GLU A 203 2.60 21.43 -6.29
CA GLU A 203 1.55 21.16 -7.28
C GLU A 203 0.14 21.07 -6.65
N GLY A 204 0.00 21.34 -5.34
CA GLY A 204 -1.28 21.30 -4.63
C GLY A 204 -1.86 19.89 -4.45
N VAL A 205 -1.00 18.86 -4.49
CA VAL A 205 -1.34 17.46 -4.30
C VAL A 205 -1.28 17.11 -2.81
N CYS A 206 -2.31 16.44 -2.30
CA CYS A 206 -2.35 15.96 -0.92
C CYS A 206 -1.42 14.75 -0.73
N VAL A 207 -0.82 14.66 0.45
CA VAL A 207 0.15 13.62 0.82
C VAL A 207 -0.49 12.65 1.81
N SER A 208 -0.54 11.37 1.44
CA SER A 208 -0.87 10.25 2.33
C SER A 208 0.38 9.46 2.67
N LEU A 209 0.66 9.24 3.95
CA LEU A 209 1.80 8.46 4.43
C LEU A 209 1.36 7.33 5.38
N ASP A 210 1.74 6.11 5.03
CA ASP A 210 1.69 4.94 5.92
C ASP A 210 2.99 4.82 6.73
N LEU A 211 2.93 4.55 8.04
CA LEU A 211 4.11 4.50 8.93
C LEU A 211 4.99 3.25 8.75
N ALA A 212 4.59 2.34 7.89
CA ALA A 212 5.31 1.15 7.46
C ALA A 212 5.30 -0.05 8.41
N SER A 213 6.18 -0.07 9.41
CA SER A 213 6.30 -1.20 10.34
C SER A 213 6.87 -0.72 11.67
N PHE A 214 6.47 -1.41 12.74
CA PHE A 214 6.97 -1.10 14.09
C PHE A 214 8.50 -1.22 14.16
N GLU A 215 9.14 -2.17 13.47
CA GLU A 215 10.60 -2.28 13.43
C GLU A 215 11.26 -1.10 12.69
N MET A 216 10.64 -0.60 11.62
CA MET A 216 11.13 0.57 10.89
C MET A 216 11.08 1.81 11.77
N ILE A 217 9.97 2.01 12.48
CA ILE A 217 9.81 3.10 13.44
C ILE A 217 10.81 2.93 14.58
N ARG A 218 10.96 1.72 15.12
CA ARG A 218 11.87 1.46 16.23
C ARG A 218 13.30 1.86 15.88
N ASN A 219 13.76 1.48 14.69
CA ASN A 219 15.12 1.72 14.27
C ASN A 219 15.34 3.16 13.77
N PHE A 220 14.31 3.82 13.26
CA PHE A 220 14.42 5.12 12.58
C PHE A 220 13.33 6.13 13.00
N ARG A 221 13.02 6.20 14.29
CA ARG A 221 11.99 7.07 14.85
C ARG A 221 12.24 8.55 14.59
N SER A 222 13.46 9.05 14.83
CA SER A 222 13.74 10.49 14.77
C SER A 222 13.52 11.11 13.38
N PRO A 223 14.00 10.49 12.27
CA PRO A 223 13.66 10.98 10.94
C PRO A 223 12.16 10.94 10.63
N LEU A 224 11.43 9.94 11.14
CA LEU A 224 9.98 9.89 10.99
C LEU A 224 9.29 11.05 11.75
N LEU A 225 9.70 11.33 12.99
CA LEU A 225 9.16 12.47 13.75
C LEU A 225 9.40 13.79 13.02
N GLN A 226 10.61 14.02 12.49
CA GLN A 226 10.90 15.21 11.69
C GLN A 226 9.99 15.34 10.46
N LEU A 227 9.70 14.21 9.80
CA LEU A 227 8.81 14.18 8.64
C LEU A 227 7.37 14.52 9.03
N LEU A 228 6.87 13.97 10.15
CA LEU A 228 5.54 14.27 10.68
C LEU A 228 5.44 15.73 11.13
N GLU A 229 6.38 16.18 11.95
CA GLU A 229 6.43 17.54 12.53
C GLU A 229 6.56 18.65 11.49
N SER A 230 6.99 18.33 10.27
CA SER A 230 6.97 19.27 9.13
C SER A 230 5.57 19.81 8.82
N GLY A 231 4.51 19.08 9.18
CA GLY A 231 3.13 19.42 8.83
C GLY A 231 2.79 19.22 7.35
N GLU A 232 3.68 18.57 6.59
CA GLU A 232 3.49 18.34 5.15
C GLU A 232 2.76 17.02 4.83
N ILE A 233 2.39 16.22 5.83
CA ILE A 233 1.58 15.02 5.61
C ILE A 233 0.11 15.36 5.85
N ASP A 234 -0.76 15.16 4.85
CA ASP A 234 -2.18 15.45 5.00
C ASP A 234 -2.92 14.29 5.69
N LEU A 235 -2.64 13.05 5.28
CA LEU A 235 -3.26 11.83 5.80
C LEU A 235 -2.17 10.88 6.30
N CYS A 236 -2.28 10.42 7.54
CA CYS A 236 -1.36 9.44 8.10
C CYS A 236 -2.09 8.19 8.59
N PHE A 237 -1.56 7.02 8.22
CA PHE A 237 -2.00 5.72 8.69
C PHE A 237 -0.94 5.05 9.56
N ALA A 238 -1.38 4.45 10.67
CA ALA A 238 -0.59 3.56 11.49
C ALA A 238 -1.43 2.33 11.89
N ASN A 239 -0.79 1.23 12.27
CA ASN A 239 -1.41 0.21 13.12
C ASN A 239 -1.08 0.43 14.60
N GLU A 240 -1.64 -0.41 15.47
CA GLU A 240 -1.42 -0.33 16.91
C GLU A 240 0.05 -0.50 17.31
N ASP A 241 0.78 -1.45 16.72
CA ASP A 241 2.20 -1.66 17.04
C ASP A 241 3.06 -0.45 16.62
N GLU A 242 2.78 0.11 15.44
CA GLU A 242 3.42 1.33 14.93
C GLU A 242 3.10 2.55 15.79
N ALA A 243 1.85 2.67 16.24
CA ALA A 243 1.42 3.72 17.16
C ALA A 243 2.16 3.64 18.50
N MET A 244 2.33 2.43 19.03
CA MET A 244 3.09 2.20 20.25
C MET A 244 4.58 2.56 20.07
N GLU A 245 5.22 2.12 18.99
CA GLU A 245 6.63 2.46 18.71
C GLU A 245 6.84 3.95 18.44
N LEU A 246 5.86 4.61 17.80
CA LEU A 246 5.91 6.06 17.56
C LEU A 246 5.97 6.84 18.88
N LEU A 247 5.30 6.37 19.92
CA LEU A 247 5.25 7.02 21.24
C LEU A 247 6.06 6.32 22.33
N ARG A 248 6.94 5.37 22.00
CA ARG A 248 7.63 4.51 22.97
C ARG A 248 8.35 5.22 24.13
N ASP A 249 8.75 6.47 23.95
CA ASP A 249 9.48 7.26 24.96
C ASP A 249 8.52 8.09 25.86
N GLU A 250 7.21 8.00 25.63
CA GLU A 250 6.15 8.67 26.38
C GLU A 250 5.57 7.75 27.47
N GLN A 251 5.20 8.31 28.63
CA GLN A 251 4.69 7.53 29.77
C GLN A 251 3.33 6.86 29.54
N ASN A 252 2.50 7.42 28.64
CA ASN A 252 1.16 6.94 28.32
C ASN A 252 1.05 6.62 26.83
N ALA A 253 1.99 5.83 26.31
CA ALA A 253 1.92 5.36 24.92
C ALA A 253 0.73 4.39 24.78
N ASP A 254 -0.28 4.80 24.01
CA ASP A 254 -1.38 3.96 23.56
C ASP A 254 -1.85 4.42 22.15
N PRO A 255 -2.66 3.61 21.44
CA PRO A 255 -3.15 3.97 20.11
C PRO A 255 -3.90 5.30 20.05
N GLU A 256 -4.64 5.67 21.09
CA GLU A 256 -5.40 6.92 21.19
C GLU A 256 -4.49 8.13 21.35
N ALA A 257 -3.44 8.03 22.18
CA ALA A 257 -2.41 9.03 22.34
C ALA A 257 -1.63 9.23 21.04
N ALA A 258 -1.35 8.15 20.31
CA ALA A 258 -0.71 8.21 19.00
C ALA A 258 -1.62 8.89 17.97
N LEU A 259 -2.93 8.61 17.98
CA LEU A 259 -3.91 9.29 17.16
C LEU A 259 -3.91 10.81 17.41
N GLU A 260 -3.92 11.22 18.68
CA GLU A 260 -3.84 12.64 19.07
C GLU A 260 -2.50 13.27 18.67
N PHE A 261 -1.38 12.54 18.78
CA PHE A 261 -0.08 13.00 18.31
C PHE A 261 -0.10 13.25 16.80
N LEU A 262 -0.53 12.26 16.01
CA LEU A 262 -0.60 12.36 14.54
C LEU A 262 -1.51 13.50 14.11
N ALA A 263 -2.66 13.69 14.77
CA ALA A 263 -3.61 14.75 14.45
C ALA A 263 -3.13 16.17 14.76
N LYS A 264 -2.03 16.34 15.52
CA LYS A 264 -1.38 17.66 15.67
C LYS A 264 -0.71 18.12 14.38
N TYR A 265 -0.25 17.17 13.57
CA TYR A 265 0.59 17.43 12.40
C TYR A 265 -0.06 17.04 11.07
N CYS A 266 -1.02 16.12 11.10
CA CYS A 266 -1.75 15.65 9.93
C CYS A 266 -3.21 16.10 9.97
N LYS A 267 -3.82 16.36 8.81
CA LYS A 267 -5.25 16.69 8.72
C LYS A 267 -6.12 15.50 9.09
N TRP A 268 -5.79 14.33 8.56
CA TRP A 268 -6.41 13.06 8.88
C TRP A 268 -5.38 12.14 9.52
N ALA A 269 -5.72 11.60 10.69
CA ALA A 269 -4.95 10.55 11.34
C ALA A 269 -5.83 9.32 11.51
N VAL A 270 -5.27 8.14 11.23
CA VAL A 270 -5.97 6.87 11.34
C VAL A 270 -5.05 5.84 12.00
N VAL A 271 -5.55 5.18 13.03
CA VAL A 271 -4.89 4.04 13.68
C VAL A 271 -5.76 2.81 13.56
N THR A 272 -5.25 1.78 12.90
CA THR A 272 -5.90 0.46 12.79
C THR A 272 -5.54 -0.41 13.99
N LEU A 273 -6.51 -1.19 14.48
CA LEU A 273 -6.46 -1.94 15.74
C LEU A 273 -6.75 -3.44 15.50
N GLY A 274 -6.35 -3.94 14.33
CA GLY A 274 -6.61 -5.31 13.89
C GLY A 274 -8.10 -5.72 14.04
N PRO A 275 -8.42 -6.78 14.80
CA PRO A 275 -9.79 -7.24 14.99
C PRO A 275 -10.69 -6.25 15.76
N ASN A 276 -10.11 -5.24 16.42
CA ASN A 276 -10.86 -4.20 17.14
C ASN A 276 -11.28 -3.04 16.22
N GLY A 277 -10.91 -3.07 14.94
CA GLY A 277 -11.30 -2.08 13.94
C GLY A 277 -10.31 -0.93 13.83
N CYS A 278 -10.76 0.31 13.95
CA CYS A 278 -9.90 1.49 13.86
C CYS A 278 -10.44 2.68 14.64
N ILE A 279 -9.53 3.62 14.90
CA ILE A 279 -9.83 4.97 15.38
C ILE A 279 -9.29 5.99 14.38
N ALA A 280 -10.01 7.08 14.16
CA ALA A 280 -9.59 8.13 13.24
C ALA A 280 -9.99 9.52 13.73
N LYS A 281 -9.23 10.53 13.31
CA LYS A 281 -9.42 11.92 13.69
C LYS A 281 -9.25 12.86 12.49
N HIS A 282 -10.13 13.84 12.40
CA HIS A 282 -10.06 14.95 11.44
C HIS A 282 -10.54 16.24 12.12
N GLY A 283 -9.61 17.16 12.36
CA GLY A 283 -9.89 18.36 13.16
C GLY A 283 -10.39 17.99 14.57
N LYS A 284 -11.64 18.35 14.88
CA LYS A 284 -12.28 18.04 16.18
C LYS A 284 -13.07 16.73 16.18
N GLU A 285 -13.34 16.16 15.00
CA GLU A 285 -14.08 14.91 14.87
C GLU A 285 -13.17 13.73 15.21
N THR A 286 -13.67 12.79 16.01
CA THR A 286 -12.97 11.54 16.33
C THR A 286 -13.98 10.41 16.26
N VAL A 287 -13.64 9.36 15.52
CA VAL A 287 -14.52 8.21 15.28
C VAL A 287 -13.81 6.92 15.69
N ARG A 288 -14.59 5.94 16.15
CA ARG A 288 -14.16 4.55 16.32
C ARG A 288 -15.09 3.67 15.52
N VAL A 289 -14.53 2.85 14.65
CA VAL A 289 -15.29 1.92 13.80
C VAL A 289 -14.83 0.50 14.07
N PRO A 290 -15.73 -0.45 14.40
CA PRO A 290 -15.36 -1.84 14.62
C PRO A 290 -14.91 -2.51 13.32
N ALA A 291 -14.14 -3.59 13.44
CA ALA A 291 -13.81 -4.44 12.31
C ALA A 291 -15.08 -5.02 11.65
N VAL A 292 -14.95 -5.46 10.40
CA VAL A 292 -16.07 -5.97 9.61
C VAL A 292 -15.97 -7.49 9.46
N GLY A 293 -17.06 -8.17 9.85
CA GLY A 293 -17.22 -9.61 9.74
C GLY A 293 -16.65 -10.40 10.92
N GLU A 294 -17.09 -11.65 11.05
CA GLU A 294 -16.46 -12.67 11.92
C GLU A 294 -15.35 -13.43 11.19
N ALA A 295 -14.78 -12.82 10.14
CA ALA A 295 -13.87 -13.49 9.23
C ALA A 295 -12.62 -13.97 9.99
N LYS A 296 -12.39 -15.29 9.99
CA LYS A 296 -11.15 -15.87 10.48
C LYS A 296 -10.04 -15.42 9.52
N ALA A 297 -9.11 -14.58 10.00
CA ALA A 297 -8.00 -14.13 9.18
C ALA A 297 -7.14 -15.33 8.76
N THR A 298 -6.99 -15.52 7.45
CA THR A 298 -6.09 -16.51 6.85
C THR A 298 -4.68 -15.93 6.74
N ASP A 299 -4.57 -14.65 6.40
CA ASP A 299 -3.31 -13.93 6.18
C ASP A 299 -3.54 -12.42 6.36
N ALA A 300 -2.77 -11.76 7.21
CA ALA A 300 -2.87 -10.31 7.42
C ALA A 300 -2.20 -9.46 6.32
N THR A 301 -1.59 -10.08 5.31
CA THR A 301 -0.89 -9.39 4.21
C THR A 301 -1.83 -8.48 3.42
N GLY A 302 -1.43 -7.22 3.29
CA GLY A 302 -2.22 -6.20 2.61
C GLY A 302 -3.41 -5.64 3.40
N ALA A 303 -3.68 -6.09 4.63
CA ALA A 303 -4.84 -5.61 5.41
C ALA A 303 -4.87 -4.09 5.57
N GLY A 304 -3.74 -3.50 6.00
CA GLY A 304 -3.57 -2.05 6.10
C GLY A 304 -3.59 -1.34 4.75
N ASP A 305 -2.98 -1.93 3.73
CA ASP A 305 -2.93 -1.37 2.37
C ASP A 305 -4.35 -1.23 1.78
N LEU A 306 -5.15 -2.29 1.89
CA LEU A 306 -6.52 -2.30 1.40
C LEU A 306 -7.45 -1.48 2.29
N PHE A 307 -7.17 -1.38 3.59
CA PHE A 307 -7.85 -0.41 4.45
C PHE A 307 -7.61 1.02 3.93
N ALA A 308 -6.36 1.37 3.63
CA ALA A 308 -6.02 2.68 3.06
C ALA A 308 -6.71 2.90 1.71
N SER A 309 -6.84 1.87 0.85
CA SER A 309 -7.61 1.96 -0.40
C SER A 309 -9.07 2.35 -0.16
N GLY A 310 -9.76 1.65 0.74
CA GLY A 310 -11.17 1.93 1.04
C GLY A 310 -11.36 3.33 1.66
N PHE A 311 -10.46 3.72 2.56
CA PHE A 311 -10.47 5.04 3.19
C PHE A 311 -10.28 6.16 2.16
N LEU A 312 -9.27 6.05 1.29
CA LEU A 312 -8.99 7.02 0.23
C LEU A 312 -10.12 7.10 -0.80
N TYR A 313 -10.78 5.99 -1.12
CA TYR A 313 -11.98 5.99 -1.94
C TYR A 313 -13.10 6.84 -1.30
N GLY A 314 -13.33 6.67 0.01
CA GLY A 314 -14.30 7.47 0.76
C GLY A 314 -13.99 8.97 0.73
N LEU A 315 -12.72 9.34 0.92
CA LEU A 315 -12.27 10.74 0.84
C LEU A 315 -12.50 11.32 -0.57
N VAL A 316 -12.16 10.58 -1.62
CA VAL A 316 -12.40 11.01 -3.01
C VAL A 316 -13.88 11.21 -3.31
N LYS A 317 -14.75 10.41 -2.69
CA LYS A 317 -16.21 10.52 -2.81
C LYS A 317 -16.81 11.59 -1.90
N GLY A 318 -16.02 12.25 -1.05
CA GLY A 318 -16.49 13.28 -0.13
C GLY A 318 -17.36 12.73 1.00
N LEU A 319 -17.12 11.49 1.42
CA LEU A 319 -17.87 10.85 2.51
C LEU A 319 -17.40 11.35 3.88
N SER A 320 -18.20 11.07 4.91
CA SER A 320 -17.83 11.36 6.31
C SER A 320 -16.61 10.55 6.77
N LEU A 321 -15.95 10.98 7.84
CA LEU A 321 -14.80 10.28 8.41
C LEU A 321 -15.16 8.84 8.82
N GLU A 322 -16.34 8.65 9.42
CA GLU A 322 -16.85 7.34 9.81
C GLU A 322 -17.09 6.42 8.59
N GLU A 323 -17.67 6.94 7.51
CA GLU A 323 -17.88 6.18 6.26
C GLU A 323 -16.55 5.79 5.59
N CYS A 324 -15.56 6.68 5.60
CA CYS A 324 -14.20 6.37 5.13
C CYS A 324 -13.60 5.21 5.93
N CYS A 325 -13.74 5.23 7.26
CA CYS A 325 -13.30 4.15 8.13
C CYS A 325 -14.05 2.83 7.86
N LYS A 326 -15.37 2.88 7.65
CA LYS A 326 -16.17 1.69 7.33
C LYS A 326 -15.78 1.08 5.99
N LEU A 327 -15.49 1.90 4.97
CA LEU A 327 -14.96 1.43 3.68
C LEU A 327 -13.61 0.76 3.85
N GLY A 328 -12.68 1.39 4.57
CA GLY A 328 -11.38 0.79 4.89
C GLY A 328 -11.53 -0.55 5.61
N ALA A 329 -12.42 -0.62 6.61
CA ALA A 329 -12.66 -1.85 7.35
C ALA A 329 -13.28 -2.97 6.49
N CYS A 330 -14.15 -2.64 5.52
CA CYS A 330 -14.66 -3.62 4.55
C CYS A 330 -13.54 -4.14 3.64
N SER A 331 -12.65 -3.27 3.16
CA SER A 331 -11.56 -3.67 2.26
C SER A 331 -10.47 -4.45 2.97
N GLY A 332 -10.04 -4.02 4.16
CA GLY A 332 -9.10 -4.76 4.99
C GLY A 332 -9.65 -6.13 5.38
N GLY A 333 -10.92 -6.21 5.77
CA GLY A 333 -11.58 -7.48 6.08
C GLY A 333 -11.70 -8.43 4.88
N ALA A 334 -11.73 -7.91 3.65
CA ALA A 334 -11.84 -8.71 2.44
C ALA A 334 -10.51 -9.38 2.07
N VAL A 335 -9.39 -8.67 2.17
CA VAL A 335 -8.09 -9.22 1.77
C VAL A 335 -7.61 -10.31 2.73
N VAL A 336 -7.89 -10.18 4.02
CA VAL A 336 -7.39 -11.14 5.02
C VAL A 336 -7.99 -12.54 4.95
N GLN A 337 -9.02 -12.73 4.12
CA GLN A 337 -9.68 -14.03 3.92
C GLN A 337 -8.92 -14.95 2.97
N SER A 338 -7.86 -14.48 2.31
CA SER A 338 -7.06 -15.28 1.36
C SER A 338 -5.58 -14.94 1.47
N LEU A 339 -4.73 -15.84 0.96
CA LEU A 339 -3.28 -15.67 0.98
C LEU A 339 -2.84 -14.60 -0.03
N GLY A 340 -2.06 -13.62 0.43
CA GLY A 340 -1.49 -12.53 -0.34
C GLY A 340 -2.26 -11.21 -0.29
N GLY A 341 -1.61 -10.11 -0.70
CA GLY A 341 -2.17 -8.75 -0.66
C GLY A 341 -3.13 -8.39 -1.81
N GLU A 342 -3.90 -9.36 -2.31
CA GLU A 342 -4.85 -9.19 -3.41
C GLU A 342 -6.26 -9.66 -3.04
N VAL A 343 -7.27 -8.88 -3.44
CA VAL A 343 -8.68 -9.23 -3.21
C VAL A 343 -9.16 -10.12 -4.35
N THR A 344 -9.41 -11.39 -4.04
CA THR A 344 -9.99 -12.38 -4.98
C THR A 344 -11.38 -11.95 -5.44
N PRO A 345 -11.90 -12.47 -6.58
CA PRO A 345 -13.25 -12.20 -7.03
C PRO A 345 -14.33 -12.49 -5.96
N GLU A 346 -14.17 -13.58 -5.20
CA GLU A 346 -15.08 -13.99 -4.13
C GLU A 346 -15.04 -12.99 -2.96
N ASN A 347 -13.84 -12.62 -2.51
CA ASN A 347 -13.66 -11.66 -1.42
C ASN A 347 -14.13 -10.25 -1.80
N ARG A 348 -14.07 -9.90 -3.09
CA ARG A 348 -14.60 -8.64 -3.62
C ARG A 348 -16.12 -8.61 -3.56
N GLN A 349 -16.78 -9.70 -3.93
CA GLN A 349 -18.23 -9.81 -3.77
C GLN A 349 -18.64 -9.71 -2.29
N TRP A 350 -17.88 -10.37 -1.41
CA TRP A 350 -18.05 -10.22 0.04
C TRP A 350 -17.91 -8.77 0.48
N MET A 351 -16.86 -8.08 0.04
CA MET A 351 -16.60 -6.67 0.36
C MET A 351 -17.78 -5.78 -0.03
N TYR A 352 -18.27 -5.91 -1.27
CA TYR A 352 -19.41 -5.12 -1.75
C TYR A 352 -20.70 -5.42 -0.97
N LYS A 353 -20.93 -6.67 -0.58
CA LYS A 353 -22.06 -7.03 0.27
C LYS A 353 -21.96 -6.36 1.65
N GLN A 354 -20.78 -6.35 2.27
CA GLN A 354 -20.57 -5.66 3.55
C GLN A 354 -20.78 -4.15 3.42
N MET A 355 -20.32 -3.56 2.32
CA MET A 355 -20.55 -2.14 2.03
C MET A 355 -22.04 -1.81 1.93
N GLN A 356 -22.80 -2.60 1.17
CA GLN A 356 -24.25 -2.43 1.04
C GLN A 356 -24.99 -2.55 2.36
N MET A 357 -24.64 -3.56 3.17
CA MET A 357 -25.24 -3.74 4.51
C MET A 357 -24.99 -2.55 5.45
N LYS A 358 -23.92 -1.79 5.21
CA LYS A 358 -23.55 -0.60 5.97
C LYS A 358 -24.02 0.72 5.33
N GLY A 359 -24.79 0.65 4.24
CA GLY A 359 -25.29 1.83 3.52
C GLY A 359 -24.21 2.61 2.76
N LEU A 360 -23.06 1.99 2.48
CA LEU A 360 -21.95 2.63 1.77
C LEU A 360 -22.15 2.56 0.25
N PRO A 361 -21.61 3.52 -0.52
CA PRO A 361 -21.77 3.53 -1.97
C PRO A 361 -21.08 2.31 -2.61
N ASN A 362 -21.76 1.68 -3.57
CA ASN A 362 -21.14 0.65 -4.41
C ASN A 362 -20.11 1.30 -5.35
N PRO A 363 -18.96 0.65 -5.58
CA PRO A 363 -17.99 1.19 -6.51
C PRO A 363 -18.43 1.00 -7.97
N ASP A 364 -18.09 1.97 -8.81
CA ASP A 364 -18.37 1.94 -10.25
C ASP A 364 -17.19 1.31 -10.98
N VAL A 365 -17.05 -0.01 -10.83
CA VAL A 365 -16.00 -0.78 -11.52
C VAL A 365 -16.58 -1.26 -12.85
N ARG A 366 -15.96 -0.87 -13.96
CA ARG A 366 -16.31 -1.42 -15.27
C ARG A 366 -15.92 -2.89 -15.30
N ASN A 367 -16.92 -3.77 -15.43
CA ASN A 367 -16.71 -5.21 -15.65
C ASN A 367 -15.99 -5.50 -16.96
#